data_AF-A0A2N1QHN6-F1
#
_entry.id   AF-A0A2N1QHN6-F1
#
_cell.length_a   1.000
_cell.length_b   1.000
_cell.length_c   1.000
_cell.angle_alpha   90.00
_cell.angle_beta   90.00
_cell.angle_gamma   90.00
#
_symmetry.space_group_name_H-M   'P 1'
#
loop_
_entity.id
_entity.type
_entity.pdbx_description
1 polymer ?
#
loop_
_entity_poly.entity_id
_entity_poly.type
_entity_poly.pdbx_seq_one_letter_code
_entity_poly.pdbx_strand_id
1 'polypeptide(L)' 'MFFDDVFIIARIVLFFIATPFIYKALQALDLSRIFKANSSDQIRFIYMVISIILGYLFVDALISLFENMNALL' A
#
# COMPACT_ATOMS: atom_id res chain seq x y z
N MET A 1 -7.98 24.39 -5.92
CA MET A 1 -7.93 24.01 -7.35
C MET A 1 -6.58 23.39 -7.72
N PHE A 2 -5.47 24.15 -7.81
CA PHE A 2 -4.16 23.53 -8.13
C PHE A 2 -3.64 22.55 -7.06
N PHE A 3 -3.89 22.79 -5.78
CA PHE A 3 -3.43 21.89 -4.70
C PHE A 3 -4.13 20.54 -4.73
N ASP A 4 -5.44 20.52 -5.04
CA ASP A 4 -6.26 19.31 -5.06
C ASP A 4 -5.78 18.34 -6.16
N ASP A 5 -5.47 18.89 -7.34
CA ASP A 5 -4.94 18.12 -8.46
C ASP A 5 -3.57 17.52 -8.13
N VAL A 6 -2.71 18.27 -7.42
CA VAL A 6 -1.39 17.79 -6.97
C VAL A 6 -1.54 16.62 -6.00
N PHE A 7 -2.44 16.70 -5.02
CA PHE A 7 -2.67 15.61 -4.08
C PHE A 7 -3.25 14.36 -4.76
N ILE A 8 -4.14 14.52 -5.75
CA ILE A 8 -4.66 13.40 -6.54
C ILE A 8 -3.53 12.72 -7.33
N ILE A 9 -2.71 13.50 -8.04
CA ILE A 9 -1.57 12.96 -8.80
C ILE A 9 -0.60 12.25 -7.84
N ALA A 10 -0.32 12.85 -6.68
CA ALA A 10 0.54 12.24 -5.66
C ALA A 10 -0.02 10.91 -5.15
N ARG A 11 -1.34 10.81 -4.89
CA ARG A 11 -1.99 9.53 -4.51
C ARG A 11 -1.74 8.45 -5.57
N ILE A 12 -1.94 8.76 -6.84
CA ILE A 12 -1.76 7.79 -7.92
C ILE A 12 -0.30 7.35 -8.03
N VAL A 13 0.64 8.30 -8.06
CA VAL A 13 2.08 8.01 -8.18
C VAL A 13 2.57 7.20 -6.98
N LEU A 14 2.23 7.64 -5.76
CA LEU A 14 2.63 6.95 -4.55
C LEU A 14 2.00 5.57 -4.43
N PHE A 15 0.78 5.34 -4.92
CA PHE A 15 0.17 4.01 -4.91
C PHE A 15 0.99 2.99 -5.70
N PHE A 16 1.49 3.36 -6.88
CA PHE A 16 2.33 2.48 -7.69
C PHE A 16 3.72 2.21 -7.08
N ILE A 17 4.21 3.12 -6.22
CA ILE A 17 5.49 2.95 -5.52
C ILE A 17 5.29 2.15 -4.22
N ALA A 18 4.24 2.46 -3.46
CA ALA A 18 3.94 1.88 -2.16
C ALA A 18 3.51 0.42 -2.27
N THR A 19 2.70 0.07 -3.27
CA THR A 19 2.22 -1.31 -3.45
C THR A 19 3.35 -2.35 -3.60
N PRO A 20 4.34 -2.20 -4.49
CA PRO A 20 5.45 -3.15 -4.58
C PRO A 20 6.37 -3.11 -3.36
N PHE A 21 6.50 -1.96 -2.69
CA PHE A 21 7.23 -1.86 -1.43
C PHE A 21 6.57 -2.69 -0.33
N ILE A 22 5.26 -2.54 -0.15
CA ILE A 22 4.48 -3.31 0.83
C ILE A 22 4.50 -4.80 0.50
N TYR A 23 4.39 -5.16 -0.79
CA TYR A 23 4.49 -6.56 -1.22
C TYR A 23 5.81 -7.20 -0.81
N LYS A 24 6.94 -6.49 -0.98
CA LYS A 24 8.24 -6.97 -0.49
C LYS A 24 8.28 -7.07 1.03
N ALA A 25 7.68 -6.13 1.75
CA ALA A 25 7.60 -6.18 3.21
C ALA A 25 6.78 -7.39 3.71
N LEU A 26 5.65 -7.69 3.07
CA LEU A 26 4.82 -8.86 3.42
C LEU A 26 5.54 -10.19 3.16
N GLN A 27 6.40 -10.27 2.14
CA GLN A 27 7.20 -11.48 1.90
C GLN A 27 8.19 -11.80 3.02
N ALA A 28 8.55 -10.84 3.86
CA ALA A 28 9.39 -11.09 5.03
C ALA A 28 8.64 -11.85 6.15
N LEU A 29 7.32 -11.94 6.07
CA LEU A 29 6.51 -12.69 7.03
C LEU A 29 6.60 -14.19 6.74
N ASP A 30 6.88 -14.97 7.78
CA ASP A 30 6.87 -16.43 7.72
C ASP A 30 5.44 -16.95 7.94
N LEU A 31 4.78 -17.33 6.84
CA LEU A 31 3.45 -17.93 6.85
C LEU A 31 3.46 -19.47 6.82
N SER A 32 4.63 -20.11 6.91
CA SER A 32 4.77 -21.57 6.86
C SER A 32 4.02 -22.30 7.99
N ARG A 33 3.75 -21.61 9.10
CA ARG A 33 2.98 -22.15 10.23
C ARG A 33 1.46 -22.14 10.03
N ILE A 34 0.98 -21.26 9.14
CA ILE A 34 -0.46 -21.03 8.92
C ILE A 34 -0.95 -21.79 7.68
N PHE A 35 -0.11 -21.88 6.65
CA PHE A 35 -0.43 -22.54 5.39
C PHE A 35 0.21 -23.93 5.28
N LYS A 36 -0.43 -24.83 4.55
CA LYS A 36 0.13 -26.16 4.27
C LYS A 36 1.43 -26.05 3.47
N ALA A 37 2.32 -27.02 3.68
CA ALA A 37 3.49 -27.18 2.82
C ALA A 37 3.05 -27.28 1.35
N ASN A 38 3.75 -26.57 0.46
CA ASN A 38 3.46 -26.44 -0.99
C ASN A 38 2.34 -25.45 -1.40
N SER A 39 1.88 -24.57 -0.51
CA SER A 39 0.92 -23.50 -0.83
C SER A 39 1.56 -22.19 -1.32
N SER A 40 2.76 -22.23 -1.93
CA SER A 40 3.54 -21.02 -2.26
C SER A 40 2.79 -20.05 -3.17
N ASP A 41 2.05 -20.55 -4.15
CA ASP A 41 1.32 -19.71 -5.11
C ASP A 41 0.10 -19.06 -4.47
N GLN A 42 -0.56 -19.77 -3.55
CA GLN A 42 -1.70 -19.24 -2.78
C GLN A 42 -1.23 -18.12 -1.84
N ILE A 43 -0.10 -18.30 -1.17
CA ILE A 43 0.51 -17.29 -0.30
C ILE A 43 0.91 -16.05 -1.11
N ARG A 44 1.55 -16.23 -2.26
CA ARG A 44 1.90 -15.12 -3.16
C ARG A 44 0.67 -14.36 -3.62
N PHE A 45 -0.41 -15.07 -3.99
CA PHE A 45 -1.67 -14.44 -4.37
C PHE A 45 -2.27 -13.61 -3.23
N ILE A 46 -2.31 -14.17 -2.01
CA ILE A 46 -2.78 -13.46 -0.82
C ILE A 46 -1.94 -12.21 -0.57
N TYR A 47 -0.60 -12.32 -0.64
CA TYR A 47 0.27 -11.16 -0.50
C TYR A 47 0.00 -10.10 -1.56
N MET A 48 -0.25 -10.46 -2.82
CA MET A 48 -0.60 -9.48 -3.86
C MET A 48 -1.88 -8.72 -3.51
N VAL A 49 -2.95 -9.43 -3.13
CA VAL A 49 -4.23 -8.83 -2.76
C VAL A 49 -4.09 -7.92 -1.54
N ILE A 50 -3.43 -8.41 -0.48
CA ILE A 50 -3.21 -7.62 0.74
C ILE A 50 -2.35 -6.38 0.42
N SER A 51 -1.34 -6.50 -0.45
CA SER A 51 -0.48 -5.37 -0.81
C SER A 51 -1.23 -4.26 -1.54
N ILE A 52 -2.17 -4.61 -2.41
CA ILE A 52 -3.01 -3.62 -3.11
C ILE A 52 -3.88 -2.87 -2.09
N ILE A 53 -4.53 -3.60 -1.17
CA ILE A 53 -5.37 -3.00 -0.13
C ILE A 53 -4.54 -2.11 0.80
N LEU A 54 -3.43 -2.62 1.32
CA LEU A 54 -2.54 -1.86 2.20
C LEU A 54 -1.88 -0.69 1.48
N GLY A 55 -1.51 -0.83 0.20
CA GLY A 55 -0.97 0.25 -0.62
C GLY A 55 -1.96 1.39 -0.77
N TYR A 56 -3.23 1.08 -1.04
CA TYR A 56 -4.29 2.07 -1.08
C TYR A 56 -4.45 2.77 0.28
N LEU A 57 -4.62 2.01 1.36
CA LEU A 57 -4.82 2.57 2.71
C LEU A 57 -3.64 3.42 3.18
N PHE A 58 -2.41 2.96 2.94
CA PHE A 58 -1.20 3.66 3.34
C PHE A 58 -1.07 5.01 2.63
N VAL A 59 -1.30 5.03 1.32
CA VAL A 59 -1.16 6.25 0.52
C VAL A 59 -2.29 7.23 0.82
N ASP A 60 -3.52 6.74 0.98
CA ASP A 60 -4.66 7.58 1.36
C ASP A 60 -4.44 8.25 2.72
N ALA A 61 -3.99 7.48 3.72
CA ALA A 61 -3.69 8.01 5.05
C ALA A 61 -2.54 9.04 5.01
N LEU A 62 -1.48 8.74 4.26
CA LEU A 62 -0.31 9.61 4.14
C LEU A 62 -0.67 10.93 3.46
N ILE A 63 -1.36 10.89 2.32
CA ILE A 63 -1.75 12.12 1.61
C ILE A 63 -2.80 12.91 2.40
N SER A 64 -3.78 12.25 3.01
CA SER A 64 -4.76 12.92 3.85
C SER A 64 -4.10 13.64 5.04
N LEU A 65 -3.02 13.08 5.60
CA LEU A 65 -2.24 13.75 6.64
C LEU A 65 -1.60 15.04 6.12
N PHE A 66 -0.99 15.01 4.92
CA PHE A 66 -0.41 16.22 4.32
C PHE A 66 -1.46 17.27 3.94
N GLU A 67 -2.62 16.85 3.41
CA GLU A 67 -3.75 17.74 3.12
C GLU A 67 -4.21 18.47 4.39
N ASN A 68 -4.39 17.73 5.49
CA ASN A 68 -4.79 18.29 6.77
C ASN A 68 -3.73 19.23 7.35
N MET A 69 -2.43 18.89 7.25
CA MET A 69 -1.35 19.77 7.70
C MET A 69 -1.29 21.07 6.90
N ASN A 70 -1.48 20.98 5.58
CA ASN A 70 -1.49 22.15 4.71
C ASN A 70 -2.70 23.06 4.97
N ALA A 71 -3.85 22.49 5.34
CA ALA A 71 -5.03 23.27 5.71
C ALA A 71 -4.88 24.02 7.06
N LEU A 72 -3.90 23.65 7.89
CA LEU A 72 -3.62 24.29 9.18
C LEU A 72 -2.60 25.45 9.08
N LEU A 73 -1.90 25.57 7.95
CA LEU A 73 -0.90 26.61 7.68
C LEU A 73 -1.51 27.77 6.87
#